data_AF-A0A6M1Y942-F1
#
_entry.id   AF-A0A6M1Y942-F1
#
_cell.length_a   1.000
_cell.length_b   1.000
_cell.length_c   1.000
_cell.angle_alpha   90.00
_cell.angle_beta   90.00
_cell.angle_gamma   90.00
#
_symmetry.space_group_name_H-M   'P 1'
#
loop_
_entity.id
_entity.type
_entity.pdbx_description
1 polymer ?
#
loop_
_entity_poly.entity_id
_entity_poly.type
_entity_poly.pdbx_seq_one_letter_code
_entity_poly.pdbx_strand_id
1 'polypeptide(L)'
;MIPAARCRPGFKRSPWAALLLASGIGLAACNAPPHGEHAAGTMSDDAWSLERRLGDERVMLSGRIDTEAFGLDPVVVTAGPSDPDPSALESAAPYRLRGFDDAGAELFAMRFGAAALVAVSPGPARRFMFVAEVPGGAAQLARVELTAADGRQWAREARLSRAGLEAALERGEGLSVEGRPGDAVGIRWDPGRFVLLHVHDAKTGLALGAGRAGELVVSTEAMALDIAVSDGVRSGAVRMRAR
;
A
#
# COMPACT_ATOMS: atom_id res chain seq x y z
N MET A 1 28.23 25.84 -40.83
CA MET A 1 27.95 26.64 -39.61
C MET A 1 26.72 25.99 -38.95
N ILE A 2 26.92 25.17 -37.92
CA ILE A 2 25.88 24.37 -37.26
C ILE A 2 25.69 24.93 -35.84
N PRO A 3 24.48 25.26 -35.39
CA PRO A 3 24.30 25.82 -34.05
C PRO A 3 24.37 24.72 -32.99
N ALA A 4 25.16 24.98 -31.95
CA ALA A 4 25.30 24.11 -30.78
C ALA A 4 24.02 24.12 -29.93
N ALA A 5 23.48 22.93 -29.65
CA ALA A 5 22.39 22.73 -28.72
C ALA A 5 22.85 22.99 -27.28
N ARG A 6 22.15 23.87 -26.57
CA ARG A 6 22.38 24.16 -25.15
C ARG A 6 21.68 23.10 -24.28
N CYS A 7 22.45 22.32 -23.52
CA CYS A 7 21.92 21.51 -22.43
C CYS A 7 21.41 22.41 -21.30
N ARG A 8 20.15 22.22 -20.87
CA ARG A 8 19.62 22.79 -19.62
C ARG A 8 19.94 21.84 -18.45
N PRO A 9 20.60 22.30 -17.38
CA PRO A 9 20.67 21.55 -16.13
C PRO A 9 19.43 21.87 -15.28
N GLY A 10 18.80 20.85 -14.70
CA GLY A 10 17.73 21.07 -13.72
C GLY A 10 16.64 20.01 -13.66
N PHE A 11 16.97 18.72 -13.81
CA PHE A 11 16.02 17.67 -13.45
C PHE A 11 16.27 17.28 -11.99
N LYS A 12 15.52 17.88 -11.06
CA LYS A 12 15.48 17.42 -9.67
C LYS A 12 14.93 15.99 -9.68
N ARG A 13 15.75 15.03 -9.25
CA ARG A 13 15.30 13.65 -9.05
C ARG A 13 14.23 13.64 -7.96
N SER A 14 12.99 13.35 -8.35
CA SER A 14 11.92 13.04 -7.41
C SER A 14 12.30 11.75 -6.65
N PRO A 15 12.28 11.73 -5.31
CA PRO A 15 12.65 10.55 -4.52
C PRO A 15 11.72 9.35 -4.70
N TRP A 16 10.58 9.52 -5.40
CA TRP A 16 9.54 8.50 -5.56
C TRP A 16 9.78 7.50 -6.71
N ALA A 17 10.80 7.71 -7.55
CA ALA A 17 11.06 6.85 -8.71
C ALA A 17 11.52 5.42 -8.35
N ALA A 18 11.84 5.14 -7.08
CA ALA A 18 12.26 3.82 -6.63
C ALA A 18 11.09 2.85 -6.32
N LEU A 19 9.84 3.32 -6.22
CA LEU A 19 8.71 2.46 -5.84
C LEU A 19 7.94 1.82 -7.01
N LEU A 20 8.35 2.03 -8.26
CA LEU A 20 7.62 1.58 -9.45
C LEU A 20 8.39 0.59 -10.36
N LEU A 21 9.46 -0.03 -9.87
CA LEU A 21 10.17 -1.10 -10.59
C LEU A 21 10.28 -2.37 -9.74
N ALA A 22 9.19 -3.13 -9.66
CA ALA A 22 9.26 -4.57 -9.46
C ALA A 22 9.16 -5.25 -10.84
N SER A 23 10.18 -5.04 -11.66
CA SER A 23 10.63 -6.02 -12.64
C SER A 23 11.93 -6.58 -12.05
N GLY A 24 11.95 -7.87 -11.76
CA GLY A 24 12.99 -8.50 -10.96
C GLY A 24 14.41 -8.21 -11.47
N ILE A 25 15.29 -7.81 -10.54
CA ILE A 25 16.72 -8.10 -10.48
C ILE A 25 17.11 -7.91 -9.01
N GLY A 26 17.60 -8.97 -8.38
CA GLY A 26 18.12 -8.94 -7.01
C GLY A 26 19.53 -8.39 -6.96
N LEU A 27 19.81 -7.55 -5.96
CA LEU A 27 21.16 -7.19 -5.54
C LEU A 27 21.27 -7.47 -4.05
N ALA A 28 22.19 -8.36 -3.69
CA ALA A 28 22.53 -8.71 -2.32
C ALA A 28 23.56 -7.71 -1.75
N ALA A 29 23.37 -7.30 -0.50
CA ALA A 29 24.40 -6.62 0.28
C ALA A 29 24.40 -7.19 1.71
N CYS A 30 25.56 -7.69 2.13
CA CYS A 30 25.81 -8.23 3.46
C CYS A 30 26.11 -7.11 4.46
N ASN A 31 25.51 -7.14 5.65
CA ASN A 31 26.13 -6.68 6.89
C ASN A 31 25.29 -7.12 8.11
N ALA A 32 25.93 -7.81 9.06
CA ALA A 32 25.33 -8.28 10.30
C ALA A 32 25.87 -7.50 11.53
N PRO A 33 25.05 -7.27 12.56
CA PRO A 33 25.53 -7.06 13.92
C PRO A 33 24.89 -8.05 14.94
N PRO A 34 25.46 -8.14 16.16
CA PRO A 34 25.34 -9.33 17.02
C PRO A 34 24.08 -9.37 17.91
N HIS A 35 23.84 -10.59 18.40
CA HIS A 35 22.70 -11.07 19.17
C HIS A 35 22.50 -10.40 20.54
N GLY A 36 21.22 -10.14 20.87
CA GLY A 36 20.72 -9.99 22.23
C GLY A 36 19.42 -10.79 22.36
N GLU A 37 19.39 -11.74 23.29
CA GLU A 37 18.22 -12.54 23.69
C GLU A 37 17.16 -11.67 24.37
N HIS A 38 15.87 -11.83 24.03
CA HIS A 38 14.77 -11.44 24.90
C HIS A 38 13.51 -12.31 24.75
N ALA A 39 12.79 -12.34 25.87
CA ALA A 39 11.79 -13.30 26.32
C ALA A 39 10.46 -13.29 25.56
N ALA A 40 9.69 -14.37 25.77
CA ALA A 40 8.32 -14.54 25.29
C ALA A 40 7.37 -13.50 25.90
N GLY A 41 6.99 -12.50 25.08
CA GLY A 41 5.95 -11.52 25.39
C GLY A 41 4.55 -12.01 25.00
N THR A 42 3.59 -11.73 25.87
CA THR A 42 2.16 -11.88 25.64
C THR A 42 1.69 -11.02 24.47
N MET A 43 0.91 -11.62 23.57
CA MET A 43 0.47 -11.12 22.24
C MET A 43 -0.26 -9.76 22.21
N SER A 44 -0.50 -9.11 23.35
CA SER A 44 -1.32 -7.89 23.44
C SER A 44 -0.54 -6.58 23.25
N ASP A 45 0.77 -6.53 23.52
CA ASP A 45 1.56 -5.28 23.38
C ASP A 45 2.21 -5.15 21.99
N ASP A 46 2.43 -6.28 21.31
CA ASP A 46 3.06 -6.31 19.98
C ASP A 46 2.10 -5.88 18.85
N ALA A 47 0.80 -6.16 18.98
CA ALA A 47 -0.22 -5.77 18.00
C ALA A 47 -0.33 -4.23 17.89
N TRP A 48 -0.39 -3.53 19.03
CA TRP A 48 -0.41 -2.07 19.08
C TRP A 48 0.91 -1.43 18.59
N SER A 49 2.03 -2.16 18.63
CA SER A 49 3.32 -1.71 18.08
C SER A 49 3.35 -1.76 16.55
N LEU A 50 2.60 -2.69 15.96
CA LEU A 50 2.51 -2.92 14.52
C LEU A 50 1.63 -1.86 13.85
N GLU A 51 0.46 -1.63 14.43
CA GLU A 51 -0.52 -0.60 14.04
C GLU A 51 0.12 0.79 14.02
N ARG A 52 0.91 1.09 15.05
CA ARG A 52 1.65 2.36 15.15
C ARG A 52 2.84 2.43 14.18
N ARG A 53 3.40 1.30 13.75
CA ARG A 53 4.53 1.22 12.80
C ARG A 53 4.11 1.27 11.35
N LEU A 54 2.94 0.71 11.01
CA LEU A 54 2.42 0.70 9.64
C LEU A 54 1.55 1.91 9.32
N GLY A 55 1.38 2.82 10.29
CA GLY A 55 0.62 4.05 10.11
C GLY A 55 -0.85 3.76 9.90
N ASP A 56 -1.51 3.19 10.91
CA ASP A 56 -2.93 2.79 10.83
C ASP A 56 -3.86 3.86 10.25
N GLU A 57 -3.57 5.13 10.51
CA GLU A 57 -4.36 6.26 10.00
C GLU A 57 -3.98 6.69 8.59
N ARG A 58 -3.12 5.96 7.87
CA ARG A 58 -2.67 6.34 6.54
C ARG A 58 -2.86 5.21 5.54
N VAL A 59 -3.47 5.58 4.42
CA VAL A 59 -3.69 4.66 3.31
C VAL A 59 -3.06 5.19 2.04
N MET A 60 -2.44 4.29 1.28
CA MET A 60 -2.05 4.55 -0.09
C MET A 60 -3.21 4.21 -1.02
N LEU A 61 -3.58 5.20 -1.83
CA LEU A 61 -4.59 5.11 -2.87
C LEU A 61 -3.88 5.25 -4.22
N SER A 62 -4.05 4.27 -5.09
CA SER A 62 -3.50 4.33 -6.45
C SER A 62 -4.55 3.90 -7.46
N GLY A 63 -4.36 4.31 -8.71
CA GLY A 63 -5.35 4.01 -9.74
C GLY A 63 -4.84 4.28 -11.14
N ARG A 64 -5.74 4.06 -12.09
CA ARG A 64 -5.50 4.29 -13.53
C ARG A 64 -6.59 5.19 -14.09
N ILE A 65 -6.19 6.11 -14.96
CA ILE A 65 -7.06 7.02 -15.71
C ILE A 65 -6.58 7.08 -17.16
N ASP A 66 -7.43 6.65 -18.09
CA ASP A 66 -7.39 6.93 -19.52
C ASP A 66 -8.81 6.79 -20.11
N THR A 67 -8.95 6.57 -21.43
CA THR A 67 -10.25 6.40 -22.11
C THR A 67 -10.92 5.05 -21.84
N GLU A 68 -10.14 4.01 -21.53
CA GLU A 68 -10.58 2.62 -21.33
C GLU A 68 -10.50 2.18 -19.86
N ALA A 69 -9.56 2.75 -19.09
CA ALA A 69 -9.30 2.42 -17.70
C ALA A 69 -9.59 3.62 -16.79
N PHE A 70 -10.57 3.45 -15.91
CA PHE A 70 -10.89 4.41 -14.87
C PHE A 70 -11.22 3.66 -13.58
N GLY A 71 -10.34 3.72 -12.58
CA GLY A 71 -10.59 3.06 -11.31
C GLY A 71 -9.40 2.99 -10.38
N LEU A 72 -9.65 2.48 -9.17
CA LEU A 72 -8.65 2.33 -8.12
C LEU A 72 -8.12 0.90 -8.00
N ASP A 73 -6.84 0.81 -7.71
CA ASP A 73 -6.22 -0.34 -7.10
C ASP A 73 -6.75 -0.52 -5.65
N PRO A 74 -6.66 -1.74 -5.07
CA PRO A 74 -6.96 -1.93 -3.65
C PRO A 74 -6.17 -0.96 -2.78
N VAL A 75 -6.87 -0.40 -1.79
CA VAL A 75 -6.29 0.46 -0.75
C VAL A 75 -5.29 -0.35 0.08
N VAL A 76 -4.19 0.24 0.51
CA VAL A 76 -3.24 -0.42 1.42
C VAL A 76 -2.79 0.53 2.52
N VAL A 77 -2.51 0.02 3.72
CA VAL A 77 -1.86 0.79 4.78
C VAL A 77 -0.44 1.19 4.38
N THR A 78 0.01 2.36 4.82
CA THR A 78 1.38 2.83 4.55
C THR A 78 1.94 3.65 5.70
N ALA A 79 3.18 3.35 6.07
CA ALA A 79 3.93 4.10 7.08
C ALA A 79 4.62 5.36 6.52
N GLY A 80 4.53 5.59 5.20
CA GLY A 80 5.27 6.64 4.50
C GLY A 80 4.87 8.06 4.92
N PRO A 81 5.77 9.06 4.73
CA PRO A 81 5.48 10.45 5.05
C PRO A 81 4.22 10.93 4.30
N SER A 82 3.36 11.64 5.02
CA SER A 82 2.05 12.12 4.57
C SER A 82 2.11 13.29 3.60
N ASP A 83 3.24 13.64 2.99
CA ASP A 83 3.31 14.83 2.13
C ASP A 83 2.99 14.44 0.68
N PRO A 84 1.70 14.44 0.24
CA PRO A 84 1.44 14.64 -1.16
C PRO A 84 2.08 15.98 -1.48
N ASP A 85 2.76 16.06 -2.62
CA ASP A 85 3.19 17.37 -3.12
C ASP A 85 1.92 18.25 -3.15
N PRO A 86 1.81 19.30 -2.30
CA PRO A 86 0.57 20.06 -2.20
C PRO A 86 0.25 20.76 -3.51
N SER A 87 1.23 20.92 -4.41
CA SER A 87 1.00 21.42 -5.76
C SER A 87 0.21 20.46 -6.66
N ALA A 88 0.13 19.17 -6.31
CA ALA A 88 -0.70 18.20 -7.00
C ALA A 88 -2.20 18.31 -6.61
N LEU A 89 -2.50 18.99 -5.50
CA LEU A 89 -3.85 19.22 -5.01
C LEU A 89 -4.36 20.58 -5.50
N GLU A 90 -5.34 20.54 -6.40
CA GLU A 90 -5.91 21.75 -6.99
C GLU A 90 -7.40 21.86 -6.64
N SER A 91 -7.85 23.01 -6.13
CA SER A 91 -9.28 23.19 -5.81
C SER A 91 -10.20 23.04 -7.03
N ALA A 92 -9.70 23.36 -8.23
CA ALA A 92 -10.41 23.24 -9.50
C ALA A 92 -10.05 21.96 -10.31
N ALA A 93 -9.39 20.98 -9.70
CA ALA A 93 -8.95 19.79 -10.43
C ALA A 93 -10.13 18.95 -10.96
N PRO A 94 -9.98 18.31 -12.14
CA PRO A 94 -11.03 17.52 -12.77
C PRO A 94 -11.30 16.19 -12.07
N TYR A 95 -10.36 15.64 -11.29
CA TYR A 95 -10.56 14.38 -10.58
C TYR A 95 -10.78 14.62 -9.10
N ARG A 96 -11.69 13.85 -8.50
CA ARG A 96 -11.97 13.85 -7.06
C ARG A 96 -11.97 12.43 -6.52
N LEU A 97 -11.20 12.21 -5.46
CA LEU A 97 -11.09 10.97 -4.71
C LEU A 97 -11.69 11.18 -3.32
N ARG A 98 -12.55 10.25 -2.87
CA ARG A 98 -13.23 10.33 -1.56
C ARG A 98 -13.18 8.98 -0.87
N GLY A 99 -13.13 9.00 0.46
CA GLY A 99 -13.29 7.82 1.31
C GLY A 99 -14.41 8.05 2.33
N PHE A 100 -15.17 7.00 2.62
CA PHE A 100 -16.32 7.05 3.52
C PHE A 100 -16.26 5.94 4.57
N ASP A 101 -16.85 6.19 5.73
CA ASP A 101 -17.10 5.19 6.75
C ASP A 101 -18.42 4.41 6.53
N ASP A 102 -18.73 3.50 7.46
CA ASP A 102 -19.95 2.69 7.45
C ASP A 102 -21.26 3.49 7.57
N ALA A 103 -21.20 4.70 8.12
CA ALA A 103 -22.34 5.61 8.21
C ALA A 103 -22.50 6.50 6.96
N GLY A 104 -21.56 6.41 6.00
CA GLY A 104 -21.50 7.26 4.83
C GLY A 104 -20.89 8.64 5.09
N ALA A 105 -20.31 8.86 6.27
CA ALA A 105 -19.57 10.08 6.56
C ALA A 105 -18.25 10.10 5.77
N GLU A 106 -17.89 11.26 5.24
CA GLU A 106 -16.64 11.43 4.50
C GLU A 106 -15.46 11.47 5.47
N LEU A 107 -14.55 10.50 5.34
CA LEU A 107 -13.31 10.43 6.13
C LEU A 107 -12.19 11.25 5.49
N PHE A 108 -12.17 11.31 4.16
CA PHE A 108 -11.27 12.19 3.42
C PHE A 108 -11.85 12.55 2.04
N ALA A 109 -11.42 13.69 1.51
CA ALA A 109 -11.59 14.04 0.11
C ALA A 109 -10.39 14.82 -0.42
N MET A 110 -10.02 14.52 -1.66
CA MET A 110 -8.97 15.24 -2.37
C MET A 110 -9.35 15.44 -3.84
N ARG A 111 -8.82 16.50 -4.43
CA ARG A 111 -8.95 16.80 -5.85
C ARG A 111 -7.56 16.87 -6.47
N PHE A 112 -7.40 16.30 -7.66
CA PHE A 112 -6.10 16.27 -8.34
C PHE A 112 -6.21 16.44 -9.85
N GLY A 113 -5.18 17.07 -10.41
CA GLY A 113 -5.10 17.44 -11.81
C GLY A 113 -4.20 16.52 -12.64
N ALA A 114 -3.96 16.92 -13.89
CA ALA A 114 -3.06 16.20 -14.78
C ALA A 114 -1.60 16.17 -14.28
N ALA A 115 -1.20 17.12 -13.43
CA ALA A 115 0.14 17.15 -12.83
C ALA A 115 0.40 15.96 -11.89
N ALA A 116 -0.64 15.39 -11.29
CA ALA A 116 -0.53 14.21 -10.42
C ALA A 116 -0.49 12.88 -11.21
N LEU A 117 -0.66 12.94 -12.54
CA LEU A 117 -0.74 11.79 -13.41
C LEU A 117 0.64 11.46 -14.02
N VAL A 118 1.10 10.24 -13.80
CA VAL A 118 2.33 9.71 -14.38
C VAL A 118 2.00 8.81 -15.57
N ALA A 119 2.67 9.03 -16.71
CA ALA A 119 2.53 8.17 -17.88
C ALA A 119 3.14 6.78 -17.63
N VAL A 120 2.41 5.73 -17.97
CA VAL A 120 2.91 4.34 -17.93
C VAL A 120 3.19 3.89 -19.36
N SER A 121 4.44 3.55 -19.64
CA SER A 121 4.85 3.02 -20.93
C SER A 121 4.81 1.48 -20.95
N PRO A 122 4.39 0.85 -22.06
CA PRO A 122 3.75 1.44 -23.24
C PRO A 122 2.23 1.55 -23.04
N GLY A 123 1.65 2.73 -23.26
CA GLY A 123 0.19 2.88 -23.26
C GLY A 123 -0.34 4.30 -23.05
N PRO A 124 -1.64 4.52 -23.29
CA PRO A 124 -2.31 5.78 -22.98
C PRO A 124 -2.55 5.93 -21.47
N ALA A 125 -2.52 4.83 -20.72
CA ALA A 125 -2.77 4.80 -19.28
C ALA A 125 -1.90 5.78 -18.50
N ARG A 126 -2.57 6.55 -17.65
CA ARG A 126 -1.94 7.36 -16.61
C ARG A 126 -2.21 6.74 -15.25
N ARG A 127 -1.22 6.79 -14.36
CA ARG A 127 -1.38 6.38 -12.96
C ARG A 127 -1.26 7.56 -12.04
N PHE A 128 -1.90 7.43 -10.89
CA PHE A 128 -1.72 8.31 -9.75
C PHE A 128 -1.50 7.49 -8.50
N MET A 129 -0.94 8.13 -7.50
CA MET A 129 -0.72 7.57 -6.18
C MET A 129 -0.79 8.70 -5.16
N PHE A 130 -1.60 8.52 -4.13
CA PHE A 130 -1.77 9.46 -3.03
C PHE A 130 -1.67 8.70 -1.71
N VAL A 131 -1.28 9.42 -0.66
CA VAL A 131 -1.45 8.98 0.71
C VAL A 131 -2.56 9.85 1.31
N ALA A 132 -3.56 9.21 1.90
CA ALA A 132 -4.64 9.89 2.61
C ALA A 132 -4.59 9.53 4.09
N GLU A 133 -4.89 10.50 4.95
CA GLU A 133 -5.15 10.26 6.35
C GLU A 133 -6.61 9.82 6.53
N VAL A 134 -6.83 8.80 7.36
CA VAL A 134 -8.11 8.18 7.65
C VAL A 134 -8.30 8.21 9.16
N PRO A 135 -9.11 9.15 9.69
CA PRO A 135 -9.37 9.25 11.12
C PRO A 135 -9.89 7.92 11.67
N GLY A 136 -9.25 7.41 12.72
CA GLY A 136 -9.62 6.14 13.34
C GLY A 136 -9.16 4.89 12.59
N GLY A 137 -8.36 5.03 11.52
CA GLY A 137 -7.62 3.94 10.89
C GLY A 137 -8.18 3.44 9.56
N ALA A 138 -7.34 2.76 8.78
CA ALA A 138 -7.68 2.19 7.46
C ALA A 138 -8.86 1.19 7.51
N ALA A 139 -9.06 0.53 8.65
CA ALA A 139 -10.19 -0.36 8.88
C ALA A 139 -11.55 0.38 8.92
N GLN A 140 -11.57 1.71 9.05
CA GLN A 140 -12.81 2.50 9.02
C GLN A 140 -13.39 2.68 7.61
N LEU A 141 -12.58 2.53 6.56
CA LEU A 141 -13.03 2.79 5.19
C LEU A 141 -14.05 1.75 4.74
N ALA A 142 -15.32 2.14 4.61
CA ALA A 142 -16.35 1.27 4.03
C ALA A 142 -16.44 1.43 2.52
N ARG A 143 -16.08 2.61 1.98
CA ARG A 143 -16.23 2.90 0.55
C ARG A 143 -15.19 3.90 0.06
N VAL A 144 -14.71 3.72 -1.16
CA VAL A 144 -13.88 4.71 -1.87
C VAL A 144 -14.48 5.05 -3.22
N GLU A 145 -14.41 6.31 -3.61
CA GLU A 145 -14.94 6.82 -4.88
C GLU A 145 -13.91 7.65 -5.62
N LEU A 146 -13.82 7.43 -6.94
CA LEU A 146 -13.11 8.28 -7.88
C LEU A 146 -14.13 8.86 -8.87
N THR A 147 -14.15 10.18 -9.02
CA THR A 147 -15.04 10.90 -9.93
C THR A 147 -14.23 11.84 -10.83
N ALA A 148 -14.68 12.01 -12.06
CA ALA A 148 -14.12 12.96 -13.02
C ALA A 148 -15.15 14.04 -13.39
N ALA A 149 -14.67 15.22 -13.76
CA ALA A 149 -15.51 16.36 -14.15
C ALA A 149 -16.35 16.09 -15.42
N ASP A 150 -15.96 15.10 -16.22
CA ASP A 150 -16.71 14.61 -17.38
C ASP A 150 -17.86 13.66 -17.01
N GLY A 151 -18.10 13.42 -15.72
CA GLY A 151 -19.17 12.58 -15.20
C GLY A 151 -18.81 11.11 -15.00
N ARG A 152 -17.60 10.67 -15.39
CA ARG A 152 -17.16 9.31 -15.08
C ARG A 152 -17.01 9.10 -13.59
N GLN A 153 -17.48 7.95 -13.12
CA GLN A 153 -17.41 7.56 -11.71
C GLN A 153 -16.98 6.12 -11.59
N TRP A 154 -16.20 5.86 -10.55
CA TRP A 154 -15.83 4.53 -10.09
C TRP A 154 -15.98 4.50 -8.58
N ALA A 155 -16.54 3.41 -8.05
CA ALA A 155 -16.67 3.21 -6.62
C ALA A 155 -16.38 1.75 -6.27
N ARG A 156 -15.90 1.52 -5.05
CA ARG A 156 -15.78 0.19 -4.45
C ARG A 156 -16.16 0.25 -2.99
N GLU A 157 -16.87 -0.78 -2.55
CA GLU A 157 -17.21 -1.01 -1.15
C GLU A 157 -16.32 -2.08 -0.55
N ALA A 158 -16.12 -2.00 0.76
CA ALA A 158 -15.44 -3.02 1.55
C ALA A 158 -16.18 -4.37 1.44
N ARG A 159 -15.42 -5.45 1.36
CA ARG A 159 -15.98 -6.81 1.34
C ARG A 159 -16.25 -7.33 2.74
N LEU A 160 -15.49 -6.86 3.71
CA LEU A 160 -15.62 -7.20 5.12
C LEU A 160 -16.16 -6.00 5.89
N SER A 161 -16.93 -6.27 6.94
CA SER A 161 -17.18 -5.27 7.98
C SER A 161 -15.90 -4.99 8.74
N ARG A 162 -15.84 -3.86 9.46
CA ARG A 162 -14.71 -3.52 10.33
C ARG A 162 -14.38 -4.66 11.29
N ALA A 163 -15.39 -5.06 12.07
CA ALA A 163 -15.27 -6.12 13.06
C ALA A 163 -14.91 -7.46 12.40
N GLY A 164 -15.38 -7.72 11.17
CA GLY A 164 -15.04 -8.92 10.41
C GLY A 164 -13.57 -8.96 9.99
N LEU A 165 -13.02 -7.82 9.58
CA LEU A 165 -11.58 -7.70 9.26
C LEU A 165 -10.72 -7.87 10.51
N GLU A 166 -11.01 -7.13 11.58
CA GLU A 166 -10.29 -7.21 12.86
C GLU A 166 -10.28 -8.65 13.39
N ALA A 167 -11.47 -9.27 13.46
CA ALA A 167 -11.63 -10.65 13.86
C ALA A 167 -10.84 -11.65 12.99
N ALA A 168 -10.78 -11.45 11.68
CA ALA A 168 -10.03 -12.30 10.77
C ALA A 168 -8.52 -12.18 11.00
N LEU A 169 -8.03 -10.96 11.22
CA LEU A 169 -6.62 -10.69 11.50
C LEU A 169 -6.18 -11.26 12.85
N GLU A 170 -6.95 -11.02 13.91
CA GLU A 170 -6.67 -11.53 15.26
C GLU A 170 -6.59 -13.06 15.30
N ARG A 171 -7.45 -13.74 14.55
CA ARG A 171 -7.49 -15.20 14.49
C ARG A 171 -6.60 -15.81 13.40
N GLY A 172 -5.95 -14.98 12.57
CA GLY A 172 -5.21 -15.44 11.38
C GLY A 172 -6.08 -16.21 10.38
N GLU A 173 -7.38 -15.90 10.29
CA GLU A 173 -8.29 -16.59 9.39
C GLU A 173 -7.99 -16.28 7.93
N GLY A 174 -7.75 -17.33 7.14
CA GLY A 174 -7.46 -17.16 5.72
C GLY A 174 -6.11 -16.51 5.46
N LEU A 175 -5.17 -16.61 6.40
CA LEU A 175 -3.78 -16.21 6.24
C LEU A 175 -2.86 -17.24 6.94
N SER A 176 -1.87 -17.77 6.23
CA SER A 176 -0.86 -18.65 6.79
C SER A 176 0.54 -18.29 6.33
N VAL A 177 1.51 -18.54 7.21
CA VAL A 177 2.93 -18.30 7.00
C VAL A 177 3.67 -19.59 7.32
N GLU A 178 4.49 -20.05 6.38
CA GLU A 178 5.22 -21.31 6.47
C GLU A 178 6.69 -21.09 6.07
N GLY A 179 7.60 -21.49 6.94
CA GLY A 179 9.04 -21.51 6.61
C GLY A 179 9.33 -22.49 5.47
N ARG A 180 10.24 -22.12 4.57
CA ARG A 180 10.71 -22.94 3.45
C ARG A 180 12.23 -23.09 3.48
N PRO A 181 12.81 -24.10 2.81
CA PRO A 181 14.25 -24.24 2.68
C PRO A 181 14.90 -23.00 2.06
N GLY A 182 16.14 -22.67 2.45
CA GLY A 182 16.93 -21.62 1.80
C GLY A 182 16.46 -20.19 2.10
N ASP A 183 16.20 -19.91 3.38
CA ASP A 183 15.72 -18.62 3.88
C ASP A 183 14.47 -18.06 3.19
N ALA A 184 13.63 -18.95 2.67
CA ALA A 184 12.37 -18.58 2.06
C ALA A 184 11.22 -18.69 3.07
N VAL A 185 10.23 -17.83 2.92
CA VAL A 185 8.97 -17.88 3.67
C VAL A 185 7.83 -17.88 2.66
N GLY A 186 6.98 -18.90 2.74
CA GLY A 186 5.76 -19.01 1.97
C GLY A 186 4.61 -18.37 2.73
N ILE A 187 3.83 -17.54 2.06
CA ILE A 187 2.67 -16.86 2.61
C ILE A 187 1.49 -17.21 1.72
N ARG A 188 0.41 -17.69 2.34
CA ARG A 188 -0.83 -18.04 1.64
C ARG A 188 -1.98 -17.30 2.28
N TRP A 189 -2.96 -16.87 1.48
CA TRP A 189 -4.16 -16.24 1.99
C TRP A 189 -5.38 -16.58 1.13
N ASP A 190 -6.57 -16.31 1.66
CA ASP A 190 -7.83 -16.44 0.92
C ASP A 190 -8.07 -15.18 0.06
N PRO A 191 -7.94 -15.24 -1.28
CA PRO A 191 -8.15 -14.09 -2.15
C PRO A 191 -9.63 -13.66 -2.26
N GLY A 192 -10.56 -14.50 -1.78
CA GLY A 192 -11.97 -14.13 -1.61
C GLY A 192 -12.14 -13.07 -0.51
N ARG A 193 -11.36 -13.19 0.57
CA ARG A 193 -11.34 -12.25 1.70
C ARG A 193 -10.40 -11.08 1.48
N PHE A 194 -9.14 -11.35 1.14
CA PHE A 194 -8.09 -10.34 0.97
C PHE A 194 -7.60 -10.31 -0.48
N VAL A 195 -7.90 -9.23 -1.20
CA VAL A 195 -7.55 -9.11 -2.64
C VAL A 195 -6.09 -8.71 -2.87
N LEU A 196 -5.43 -8.19 -1.83
CA LEU A 196 -4.06 -7.73 -1.88
C LEU A 196 -3.40 -7.92 -0.52
N LEU A 197 -2.14 -8.33 -0.56
CA LEU A 197 -1.29 -8.52 0.60
C LEU A 197 0.07 -7.88 0.33
N HIS A 198 0.60 -7.14 1.31
CA HIS A 198 1.93 -6.55 1.34
C HIS A 198 2.70 -7.11 2.54
N VAL A 199 3.96 -7.48 2.34
CA VAL A 199 4.83 -8.08 3.36
C VAL A 199 6.00 -7.16 3.61
N HIS A 200 6.26 -6.90 4.88
CA HIS A 200 7.42 -6.16 5.32
C HIS A 200 8.21 -6.99 6.34
N ASP A 201 9.51 -6.77 6.37
CA ASP A 201 10.36 -7.22 7.47
C ASP A 201 9.95 -6.46 8.75
N ALA A 202 9.56 -7.17 9.80
CA ALA A 202 9.01 -6.55 11.00
C ALA A 202 10.02 -5.68 11.79
N LYS A 203 11.31 -5.95 11.63
CA LYS A 203 12.39 -5.25 12.34
C LYS A 203 12.77 -3.96 11.62
N THR A 204 12.91 -4.03 10.30
CA THR A 204 13.44 -2.95 9.47
C THR A 204 12.35 -2.13 8.78
N GLY A 205 11.14 -2.67 8.64
CA GLY A 205 10.06 -2.09 7.85
C GLY A 205 10.28 -2.19 6.34
N LEU A 206 11.32 -2.88 5.88
CA LEU A 206 11.59 -3.03 4.45
C LEU A 206 10.50 -3.87 3.78
N ALA A 207 9.97 -3.39 2.66
CA ALA A 207 9.02 -4.16 1.85
C ALA A 207 9.74 -5.36 1.23
N LEU A 208 9.24 -6.56 1.54
CA LEU A 208 9.75 -7.83 1.03
C LEU A 208 8.98 -8.30 -0.21
N GLY A 209 7.69 -7.94 -0.32
CA GLY A 209 6.89 -8.30 -1.48
C GLY A 209 5.42 -7.90 -1.36
N ALA A 210 4.70 -8.09 -2.45
CA ALA A 210 3.25 -7.90 -2.53
C ALA A 210 2.63 -8.92 -3.48
N GLY A 211 1.38 -9.31 -3.25
CA GLY A 211 0.70 -10.30 -4.08
C GLY A 211 -0.82 -10.17 -4.07
N ARG A 212 -1.45 -10.71 -5.12
CA ARG A 212 -2.93 -10.70 -5.31
C ARG A 212 -3.52 -12.09 -5.54
N ALA A 213 -2.68 -13.10 -5.72
CA ALA A 213 -3.09 -14.42 -6.21
C ALA A 213 -3.36 -15.46 -5.10
N GLY A 214 -3.39 -15.06 -3.83
CA GLY A 214 -3.56 -15.99 -2.70
C GLY A 214 -2.27 -16.66 -2.24
N GLU A 215 -1.14 -16.40 -2.90
CA GLU A 215 0.17 -16.89 -2.47
C GLU A 215 1.31 -15.93 -2.84
N LEU A 216 2.35 -15.95 -2.02
CA LEU A 216 3.58 -15.18 -2.18
C LEU A 216 4.74 -15.95 -1.51
N VAL A 217 5.91 -15.96 -2.14
CA VAL A 217 7.15 -16.47 -1.52
C VAL A 217 8.13 -15.32 -1.47
N VAL A 218 8.70 -15.07 -0.29
CA VAL A 218 9.73 -14.05 -0.08
C VAL A 218 11.00 -14.71 0.45
N SER A 219 12.16 -14.21 0.05
CA SER A 219 13.45 -14.59 0.62
C SER A 219 13.78 -13.60 1.74
N THR A 220 13.93 -14.09 2.97
CA THR A 220 14.18 -13.27 4.15
C THR A 220 14.75 -14.06 5.33
N GLU A 221 15.69 -13.43 6.03
CA GLU A 221 16.22 -13.89 7.31
C GLU A 221 15.40 -13.36 8.51
N ALA A 222 14.33 -12.60 8.26
CA ALA A 222 13.49 -12.04 9.30
C ALA A 222 12.83 -13.15 10.14
N MET A 223 12.84 -12.98 11.47
CA MET A 223 12.11 -13.88 12.39
C MET A 223 10.61 -13.57 12.44
N ALA A 224 10.23 -12.36 12.06
CA ALA A 224 8.85 -11.89 12.04
C ALA A 224 8.58 -11.04 10.81
N LEU A 225 7.35 -11.13 10.32
CA LEU A 225 6.83 -10.41 9.18
C LEU A 225 5.65 -9.54 9.60
N ASP A 226 5.62 -8.33 9.05
CA ASP A 226 4.50 -7.42 9.15
C ASP A 226 3.68 -7.56 7.86
N ILE A 227 2.50 -8.18 7.98
CA ILE A 227 1.64 -8.52 6.85
C ILE A 227 0.46 -7.57 6.83
N ALA A 228 0.44 -6.65 5.86
CA ALA A 228 -0.68 -5.78 5.58
C ALA A 228 -1.61 -6.43 4.54
N VAL A 229 -2.90 -6.47 4.81
CA VAL A 229 -3.91 -7.03 3.90
C VAL A 229 -4.95 -5.99 3.55
N SER A 230 -5.58 -6.17 2.39
CA SER A 230 -6.67 -5.33 1.91
C SER A 230 -7.80 -6.19 1.37
N ASP A 231 -9.04 -5.86 1.74
CA ASP A 231 -10.24 -6.47 1.15
C ASP A 231 -10.67 -5.77 -0.16
N GLY A 232 -9.93 -4.73 -0.56
CA GLY A 232 -10.22 -3.87 -1.70
C GLY A 232 -10.44 -2.42 -1.29
N VAL A 233 -10.86 -2.18 -0.04
CA VAL A 233 -11.15 -0.85 0.53
C VAL A 233 -10.64 -0.74 1.96
N ARG A 234 -11.05 -1.63 2.87
CA ARG A 234 -10.47 -1.70 4.21
C ARG A 234 -9.11 -2.32 4.13
N SER A 235 -8.25 -1.93 5.05
CA SER A 235 -6.96 -2.55 5.25
C SER A 235 -6.65 -2.67 6.72
N GLY A 236 -5.81 -3.64 7.04
CA GLY A 236 -5.27 -3.86 8.38
C GLY A 236 -3.98 -4.64 8.28
N ALA A 237 -3.32 -4.85 9.41
CA ALA A 237 -2.07 -5.58 9.44
C ALA A 237 -1.97 -6.51 10.63
N VAL A 238 -1.20 -7.58 10.45
CA VAL A 238 -0.89 -8.54 11.51
C VAL A 238 0.59 -8.90 11.47
N ARG A 239 1.17 -9.09 12.65
CA ARG A 239 2.55 -9.57 12.79
C ARG A 239 2.52 -11.08 12.93
N MET A 240 3.27 -11.76 12.09
CA MET A 240 3.37 -13.22 12.11
C MET A 240 4.81 -13.65 12.22
N ARG A 241 5.06 -14.76 12.93
CA ARG A 241 6.38 -15.39 12.94
C ARG A 241 6.66 -15.98 11.57
N ALA A 242 7.87 -15.77 11.08
CA ALA A 242 8.33 -16.37 9.85
C ALA A 242 8.91 -17.79 10.09
N ARG A 243 9.37 -18.07 11.33
CA ARG A 243 9.95 -19.33 11.81
C ARG A 243 9.69 -19.53 13.30
#